data_AF-A0A0W8FG61-F1
#
_entry.id   AF-A0A0W8FG61-F1
#
_cell.length_a   1.000
_cell.length_b   1.000
_cell.length_c   1.000
_cell.angle_alpha   90.00
_cell.angle_beta   90.00
_cell.angle_gamma   90.00
#
_symmetry.space_group_name_H-M   'P 1'
#
loop_
_entity.id
_entity.type
_entity.pdbx_description
1 polymer ?
#
loop_
_entity_poly.entity_id
_entity_poly.type
_entity_poly.pdbx_seq_one_letter_code
_entity_poly.pdbx_strand_id
1 'polypeptide(L)'
;MSTERATRDRKLPIIEAGTREAALCTICNVGSALAHLREVRRHVRGDHKRRLDEVAVILRVIALEAQETYAISDEEAIAFMRAREQALPDTTRSL
;
A
#
# COMPACT_ATOMS: atom_id res chain seq x y z
N MET A 1 19.70 -8.89 48.81
CA MET A 1 19.26 -7.77 47.98
C MET A 1 18.84 -8.33 46.63
N SER A 2 17.54 -8.38 46.38
CA SER A 2 16.95 -9.05 45.21
C SER A 2 16.79 -8.05 44.08
N THR A 3 17.41 -8.32 42.94
CA THR A 3 17.24 -7.54 41.71
C THR A 3 15.98 -8.00 40.99
N GLU A 4 14.89 -7.25 41.17
CA GLU A 4 13.64 -7.42 40.44
C GLU A 4 13.88 -7.18 38.94
N ARG A 5 13.79 -8.26 38.17
CA ARG A 5 13.75 -8.21 36.70
C ARG A 5 12.40 -7.60 36.32
N ALA A 6 12.39 -6.31 36.01
CA ALA A 6 11.25 -5.67 35.38
C ALA A 6 10.99 -6.34 34.02
N THR A 7 10.09 -7.31 33.98
CA THR A 7 9.44 -7.77 32.76
C THR A 7 8.62 -6.60 32.25
N ARG A 8 9.23 -5.75 31.42
CA ARG A 8 8.50 -4.82 30.57
C ARG A 8 7.62 -5.67 29.68
N ASP A 9 6.36 -5.75 30.06
CA ASP A 9 5.27 -6.24 29.25
C ASP A 9 5.26 -5.41 27.96
N ARG A 10 6.03 -5.86 26.97
CA ARG A 10 5.99 -5.30 25.62
C ARG A 10 4.65 -5.77 25.05
N LYS A 11 3.59 -5.05 25.41
CA LYS A 11 2.42 -4.94 24.54
C LYS A 11 2.94 -4.39 23.22
N LEU A 12 3.35 -5.28 22.33
CA LEU A 12 3.34 -4.99 20.91
C LEU A 12 1.93 -4.48 20.63
N PRO A 13 1.76 -3.38 19.89
CA PRO A 13 0.43 -2.94 19.52
C PRO A 13 -0.26 -4.16 18.88
N ILE A 14 -1.43 -4.51 19.41
CA ILE A 14 -2.30 -5.44 18.72
C ILE A 14 -2.63 -4.72 17.42
N ILE A 15 -1.95 -5.10 16.33
CA ILE A 15 -2.30 -4.66 15.00
C ILE A 15 -3.61 -5.39 14.73
N GLU A 16 -4.74 -4.70 14.93
CA GLU A 16 -6.01 -5.18 14.39
C GLU A 16 -5.77 -5.54 12.93
N ALA A 17 -6.20 -6.75 12.54
CA ALA A 17 -6.26 -7.11 11.13
C ALA A 17 -6.97 -5.95 10.41
N GLY A 18 -6.26 -5.39 9.42
CA GLY A 18 -6.29 -3.97 9.04
C GLY A 18 -7.64 -3.26 9.06
N THR A 19 -7.64 -1.95 9.33
CA THR A 19 -8.86 -1.16 9.17
C THR A 19 -9.26 -1.10 7.68
N ARG A 20 -10.55 -0.88 7.41
CA ARG A 20 -11.03 -0.60 6.04
C ARG A 20 -10.27 0.57 5.39
N GLU A 21 -9.89 1.56 6.18
CA GLU A 21 -9.06 2.69 5.74
C GLU A 21 -7.64 2.26 5.33
N ALA A 22 -7.01 1.35 6.10
CA ALA A 22 -5.72 0.77 5.72
C ALA A 22 -5.81 -0.05 4.43
N ALA A 23 -6.93 -0.75 4.21
CA ALA A 23 -7.20 -1.46 2.97
C ALA A 23 -7.34 -0.50 1.78
N LEU A 24 -8.12 0.58 1.92
CA LEU A 24 -8.20 1.65 0.91
C LEU A 24 -6.83 2.24 0.61
N CYS A 25 -6.04 2.57 1.64
CA CYS A 25 -4.66 3.04 1.46
C CYS A 25 -3.78 2.05 0.69
N THR A 26 -3.91 0.76 1.00
CA THR A 26 -3.16 -0.32 0.32
C THR A 26 -3.52 -0.39 -1.16
N ILE A 27 -4.81 -0.41 -1.48
CA ILE A 27 -5.30 -0.44 -2.87
C ILE A 27 -4.79 0.77 -3.65
N CYS A 28 -4.83 1.96 -3.04
CA CYS A 28 -4.33 3.19 -3.66
C CYS A 28 -2.82 3.14 -3.92
N ASN A 29 -2.04 2.71 -2.93
CA ASN A 29 -0.59 2.60 -3.06
C ASN A 29 -0.20 1.56 -4.12
N VAL A 30 -0.94 0.45 -4.21
CA VAL A 30 -0.80 -0.53 -5.29
C VAL A 30 -1.09 0.12 -6.65
N GLY A 31 -2.18 0.89 -6.76
CA GLY A 31 -2.53 1.62 -7.98
C GLY A 31 -1.39 2.53 -8.46
N SER A 32 -0.83 3.34 -7.55
CA SER A 32 0.32 4.21 -7.84
C SER A 32 1.57 3.40 -8.20
N ALA A 33 1.88 2.34 -7.45
CA ALA A 33 3.03 1.48 -7.73
C ALA A 33 2.92 0.82 -9.11
N LEU A 34 1.73 0.34 -9.51
CA LEU A 34 1.49 -0.21 -10.83
C LEU A 34 1.67 0.82 -11.94
N ALA A 35 1.28 2.08 -11.72
CA ALA A 35 1.54 3.16 -12.67
C ALA A 35 3.05 3.40 -12.85
N HIS A 36 3.81 3.46 -11.75
CA HIS A 36 5.27 3.59 -11.80
C HIS A 36 5.96 2.38 -12.43
N LEU A 37 5.52 1.16 -12.13
CA LEU A 37 6.07 -0.05 -12.74
C LEU A 37 5.83 -0.07 -14.24
N ARG A 38 4.63 0.33 -14.71
CA ARG A 38 4.35 0.46 -16.16
C ARG A 38 5.31 1.43 -16.82
N GLU A 39 5.61 2.55 -16.17
CA GLU A 39 6.58 3.54 -16.65
C GLU A 39 7.99 2.96 -16.79
N VAL A 40 8.51 2.36 -15.70
CA VAL A 40 9.85 1.75 -15.68
C VAL A 40 9.94 0.60 -16.68
N ARG A 41 8.88 -0.20 -16.82
CA ARG A 41 8.80 -1.34 -17.73
C ARG A 41 9.09 -0.97 -19.19
N ARG A 42 8.79 0.27 -19.62
CA ARG A 42 9.07 0.74 -20.99
C ARG A 42 10.57 0.79 -21.29
N HIS A 43 11.41 0.87 -20.26
CA HIS A 43 12.84 1.10 -20.36
C HIS A 43 13.69 -0.16 -20.12
N VAL A 44 13.08 -1.29 -19.73
CA VAL A 44 13.79 -2.54 -19.42
C VAL A 44 13.44 -3.66 -20.39
N ARG A 45 14.37 -4.62 -20.57
CA ARG A 45 14.23 -5.78 -21.46
C ARG A 45 14.68 -7.07 -20.75
N GLY A 46 14.41 -8.21 -21.38
CA GLY A 46 14.81 -9.53 -20.90
C GLY A 46 14.25 -9.85 -19.51
N ASP A 47 15.07 -10.48 -18.67
CA ASP A 47 14.67 -10.97 -17.35
C ASP A 47 14.15 -9.86 -16.42
N HIS A 48 14.71 -8.65 -16.50
CA HIS A 48 14.24 -7.51 -15.70
C HIS A 48 12.78 -7.17 -16.03
N LYS A 49 12.41 -7.17 -17.31
CA LYS A 49 11.04 -6.93 -17.74
C LYS A 49 10.07 -7.99 -17.21
N ARG A 50 10.49 -9.27 -17.29
CA ARG A 50 9.70 -10.39 -16.76
C ARG A 50 9.50 -10.27 -15.24
N ARG A 51 10.55 -9.92 -14.49
CA ARG A 51 10.45 -9.72 -13.03
C ARG A 51 9.53 -8.55 -12.66
N LEU A 52 9.54 -7.45 -13.44
CA LEU A 52 8.58 -6.36 -13.22
C LEU A 52 7.13 -6.82 -13.48
N ASP A 53 6.92 -7.68 -14.48
CA ASP A 53 5.60 -8.26 -14.75
C ASP A 53 5.12 -9.17 -13.60
N GLU A 54 6.02 -9.99 -13.05
CA GLU A 54 5.75 -10.83 -11.87
C GLU A 54 5.38 -9.99 -10.65
N VAL A 55 6.13 -8.92 -10.37
CA VAL A 55 5.80 -7.98 -9.27
C VAL A 55 4.44 -7.30 -9.51
N ALA A 56 4.13 -6.90 -10.74
CA ALA A 56 2.85 -6.29 -11.07
C ALA A 56 1.68 -7.27 -10.86
N VAL A 57 1.87 -8.57 -11.04
CA VAL A 57 0.87 -9.59 -10.72
C VAL A 57 0.66 -9.67 -9.20
N ILE A 58 1.74 -9.75 -8.42
CA ILE A 58 1.66 -9.83 -6.95
C ILE A 58 0.93 -8.61 -6.38
N LEU A 59 1.26 -7.41 -6.85
CA LEU A 59 0.58 -6.19 -6.40
C LEU A 59 -0.92 -6.22 -6.70
N ARG A 60 -1.33 -6.73 -7.86
CA ARG A 60 -2.77 -6.89 -8.19
C ARG A 60 -3.47 -7.87 -7.26
N VAL A 61 -2.83 -9.00 -6.93
CA VAL A 61 -3.38 -9.96 -5.98
C VAL A 61 -3.62 -9.29 -4.62
N ILE A 62 -2.63 -8.54 -4.12
CA ILE A 62 -2.76 -7.81 -2.85
C ILE A 62 -3.95 -6.83 -2.88
N ALA A 63 -4.13 -6.08 -3.97
CA ALA A 63 -5.27 -5.16 -4.10
C ALA A 63 -6.61 -5.91 -4.15
N LEU A 64 -6.69 -7.01 -4.90
CA LEU A 64 -7.91 -7.82 -5.00
C LEU A 64 -8.28 -8.47 -3.66
N GLU A 65 -7.30 -9.02 -2.95
CA GLU A 65 -7.51 -9.59 -1.61
C GLU A 65 -8.01 -8.53 -0.63
N ALA A 66 -7.47 -7.30 -0.69
CA ALA A 66 -7.95 -6.18 0.12
C ALA A 66 -9.38 -5.76 -0.29
N GLN A 67 -9.71 -5.74 -1.58
CA GLN A 67 -11.06 -5.42 -2.04
C GLN A 67 -12.08 -6.44 -1.55
N GLU A 68 -11.77 -7.73 -1.68
CA GLU A 68 -12.64 -8.82 -1.24
C GLU A 68 -12.80 -8.83 0.28
N THR A 69 -11.70 -8.75 1.02
CA THR A 69 -11.71 -8.83 2.49
C THR A 69 -12.54 -7.72 3.14
N TYR A 70 -12.55 -6.52 2.55
CA TYR A 70 -13.22 -5.34 3.11
C TYR A 70 -14.45 -4.88 2.33
N ALA A 71 -14.91 -5.68 1.36
CA ALA A 71 -16.02 -5.36 0.46
C ALA A 71 -15.87 -3.93 -0.12
N ILE A 72 -14.70 -3.63 -0.67
CA ILE A 72 -14.39 -2.33 -1.30
C ILE A 72 -14.58 -2.47 -2.81
N SER A 73 -15.44 -1.63 -3.39
CA SER A 73 -15.63 -1.59 -4.84
C SER A 73 -14.52 -0.81 -5.56
N ASP A 74 -14.42 -0.98 -6.89
CA ASP A 74 -13.52 -0.19 -7.73
C ASP A 74 -13.85 1.31 -7.65
N GLU A 75 -15.13 1.68 -7.63
CA GLU A 75 -15.58 3.07 -7.52
C GLU A 75 -15.15 3.70 -6.19
N GLU A 76 -15.24 2.94 -5.09
CA GLU A 76 -14.81 3.40 -3.77
C GLU A 76 -13.30 3.63 -3.71
N ALA A 77 -12.52 2.69 -4.27
CA ALA A 77 -11.08 2.85 -4.37
C ALA A 77 -10.68 4.07 -5.23
N ILE A 78 -11.35 4.28 -6.37
CA ILE A 78 -11.12 5.43 -7.25
C ILE A 78 -11.49 6.74 -6.55
N ALA A 79 -12.64 6.79 -5.87
CA ALA A 79 -13.08 7.96 -5.14
C ALA A 79 -12.08 8.34 -4.03
N PHE A 80 -11.58 7.34 -3.29
CA PHE A 80 -10.57 7.55 -2.26
C PHE A 80 -9.24 8.04 -2.84
N MET A 81 -8.77 7.47 -3.96
CA MET A 81 -7.56 7.95 -4.65
C MET A 81 -7.67 9.43 -5.02
N ARG A 82 -8.79 9.83 -5.65
CA ARG A 82 -9.02 11.22 -6.07
C ARG A 82 -9.08 12.18 -4.88
N ALA A 83 -9.76 11.78 -3.81
CA ALA A 83 -9.81 12.59 -2.58
C ALA A 83 -8.42 12.79 -1.98
N ARG A 84 -7.57 11.75 -1.98
CA ARG A 84 -6.20 11.82 -1.46
C ARG A 84 -5.29 12.69 -2.32
N GLU A 85 -5.44 12.67 -3.65
CA GLU A 85 -4.71 13.57 -4.56
C GLU A 85 -5.08 15.04 -4.30
N GLN A 86 -6.36 15.33 -4.07
CA GLN A 86 -6.84 16.69 -3.77
C GLN A 86 -6.43 17.16 -2.36
N ALA A 87 -6.28 16.22 -1.42
CA ALA A 87 -5.90 16.50 -0.04
C ALA A 87 -4.38 16.62 0.18
N LEU A 88 -3.53 16.38 -0.84
CA LEU A 88 -2.11 16.66 -0.76
C LEU A 88 -1.89 18.17 -1.00
N PRO A 89 -1.60 18.99 0.02
CA PRO A 89 -1.28 20.39 -0.22
C PRO A 89 -0.01 20.50 -1.07
N ASP A 90 0.02 21.56 -1.89
CA ASP A 90 1.04 22.01 -2.83
C ASP A 90 2.39 22.33 -2.13
N THR A 91 2.91 21.38 -1.35
CA THR A 91 4.09 21.56 -0.47
C THR A 91 5.39 21.56 -1.27
N THR A 92 5.32 21.32 -2.58
CA THR A 92 6.48 21.27 -3.49
C THR A 92 6.72 22.57 -4.26
N ARG A 93 5.96 23.65 -4.00
CA ARG A 93 6.10 24.94 -4.70
C ARG A 93 6.99 25.98 -4.00
N SER A 94 7.74 25.59 -2.96
CA SER A 94 8.76 26.43 -2.32
C SER A 94 10.12 25.72 -2.32
N LEU A 95 10.77 25.70 -3.48
CA LEU A 95 12.23 25.66 -3.62
C LEU A 95 12.63 26.54 -4.80
#